data_AF-A0A0D9W3W5-F1
#
_entry.id   AF-A0A0D9W3W5-F1
#
_cell.length_a   1.000
_cell.length_b   1.000
_cell.length_c   1.000
_cell.angle_alpha   90.00
_cell.angle_beta   90.00
_cell.angle_gamma   90.00
#
_symmetry.space_group_name_H-M   'P 1'
#
loop_
_entity.id
_entity.type
_entity.pdbx_description
1 polymer ?
#
loop_
_entity_poly.entity_id
_entity_poly.type
_entity_poly.pdbx_seq_one_letter_code
_entity_poly.pdbx_strand_id
1 'polypeptide(L)'
;MGGRRLPITVVEGKRRLDEPVQAAKFASESGVIIRAEVPILTHWKEYKEDKDLLDNFMDKLGGRLAIDKDDAPTKNACSDLLKRGIN
;
A
#
# COMPACT_ATOMS: atom_id res chain seq x y z
N MET A 1 24.50 -2.73 -7.22
CA MET A 1 23.61 -2.05 -8.18
C MET A 1 22.27 -1.81 -7.49
N GLY A 2 22.02 -0.60 -6.99
CA GLY A 2 20.71 -0.25 -6.44
C GLY A 2 19.74 0.01 -7.59
N GLY A 3 18.88 -0.96 -7.92
CA GLY A 3 17.84 -0.75 -8.93
C GLY A 3 16.96 0.43 -8.52
N ARG A 4 16.75 1.38 -9.44
CA ARG A 4 15.84 2.51 -9.21
C ARG A 4 14.44 1.96 -8.93
N ARG A 5 13.97 2.09 -7.69
CA ARG A 5 12.57 1.83 -7.34
C ARG A 5 11.69 2.85 -8.08
N LEU A 6 10.51 2.43 -8.54
CA LEU A 6 9.59 3.34 -9.19
C LEU A 6 9.04 4.31 -8.13
N PRO A 7 9.19 5.63 -8.30
CA PRO A 7 8.53 6.60 -7.43
C PRO A 7 7.02 6.50 -7.59
N ILE A 8 6.30 6.57 -6.49
CA ILE A 8 4.84 6.52 -6.42
C ILE A 8 4.41 7.81 -5.72
N THR A 9 3.65 8.64 -6.40
CA THR A 9 3.13 9.90 -5.86
C THR A 9 1.61 9.83 -5.76
N VAL A 10 1.10 9.69 -4.55
CA VAL A 10 -0.36 9.68 -4.32
C VAL A 10 -0.83 11.12 -4.17
N VAL A 11 -1.67 11.58 -5.10
CA VAL A 11 -2.26 12.92 -5.01
C VAL A 11 -3.46 12.87 -4.07
N GLU A 12 -3.51 13.79 -3.10
CA GLU A 12 -4.61 13.92 -2.17
C GLU A 12 -5.96 14.06 -2.90
N GLY A 13 -7.00 13.35 -2.43
CA GLY A 13 -8.33 13.37 -3.02
C GLY A 13 -8.51 12.52 -4.29
N LYS A 14 -7.43 11.99 -4.88
CA LYS A 14 -7.53 11.05 -6.01
C LYS A 14 -7.41 9.60 -5.53
N ARG A 15 -8.41 8.78 -5.88
CA ARG A 15 -8.41 7.32 -5.59
C ARG A 15 -7.37 6.52 -6.39
N ARG A 16 -6.77 7.12 -7.42
CA ARG A 16 -5.75 6.52 -8.28
C ARG A 16 -4.58 7.48 -8.37
N LEU A 17 -3.37 6.92 -8.48
CA LEU A 17 -2.22 7.68 -8.96
C LEU A 17 -2.53 8.23 -10.35
N ASP A 18 -2.08 9.46 -10.62
CA ASP A 18 -2.32 10.12 -11.90
C ASP A 18 -1.68 9.36 -13.06
N GLU A 19 -0.53 8.74 -12.82
CA GLU A 19 0.16 7.91 -13.80
C GLU A 19 -0.38 6.47 -13.80
N PRO A 20 -0.95 5.99 -14.92
CA PRO A 20 -1.52 4.65 -15.01
C PRO A 20 -0.51 3.53 -14.70
N VAL A 21 0.75 3.71 -15.10
CA VAL A 21 1.82 2.74 -14.87
C VAL A 21 2.16 2.65 -13.37
N GLN A 22 2.20 3.79 -12.68
CA GLN A 22 2.41 3.81 -11.24
C GLN A 22 1.23 3.17 -10.51
N ALA A 23 0.00 3.51 -10.91
CA ALA A 23 -1.21 2.94 -10.32
C ALA A 23 -1.26 1.41 -10.48
N ALA A 24 -0.97 0.91 -11.68
CA ALA A 24 -0.96 -0.53 -11.96
C ALA A 24 0.10 -1.25 -11.12
N LYS A 25 1.34 -0.73 -11.10
CA LYS A 25 2.42 -1.36 -10.34
C LYS A 25 2.17 -1.31 -8.83
N PHE A 26 1.67 -0.19 -8.32
CA PHE A 26 1.29 -0.03 -6.92
C PHE A 26 0.22 -1.06 -6.51
N ALA A 27 -0.82 -1.23 -7.32
CA ALA A 27 -1.85 -2.24 -7.07
C ALA A 27 -1.32 -3.68 -7.13
N SER A 28 -0.48 -4.00 -8.13
CA SER A 28 0.09 -5.34 -8.28
C SER A 28 1.00 -5.73 -7.11
N GLU A 29 1.95 -4.87 -6.72
CA GLU A 29 2.86 -5.15 -5.60
C GLU A 29 2.12 -5.23 -4.27
N SER A 30 1.16 -4.33 -4.06
CA SER A 30 0.29 -4.35 -2.87
C SER A 30 -0.49 -5.66 -2.78
N GLY A 31 -1.12 -6.09 -3.88
CA GLY A 31 -1.87 -7.35 -3.90
C GLY A 31 -1.02 -8.58 -3.64
N VAL A 32 0.25 -8.58 -4.05
CA VAL A 32 1.21 -9.66 -3.73
C VAL A 32 1.52 -9.66 -2.24
N ILE A 33 1.82 -8.51 -1.63
CA ILE A 33 2.14 -8.41 -0.20
C ILE A 33 0.93 -8.83 0.64
N ILE A 34 -0.27 -8.33 0.31
CA ILE A 34 -1.50 -8.66 1.04
C ILE A 34 -1.74 -10.17 1.05
N ARG A 35 -1.70 -10.83 -0.11
CA ARG A 35 -1.95 -12.28 -0.18
C ARG A 35 -0.86 -13.13 0.49
N ALA A 36 0.38 -12.66 0.49
CA ALA A 36 1.50 -13.45 1.00
C ALA A 36 1.67 -13.33 2.53
N GLU A 37 1.32 -12.19 3.11
CA GLU A 37 1.81 -11.84 4.44
C GLU A 37 0.79 -11.15 5.36
N VAL A 38 -0.32 -10.66 4.82
CA VAL A 38 -1.38 -10.09 5.66
C VAL A 38 -2.26 -11.24 6.16
N PRO A 39 -2.39 -11.45 7.49
CA PRO A 39 -3.28 -12.47 8.01
C PRO A 39 -4.73 -12.15 7.61
N ILE A 40 -5.51 -13.19 7.33
CA ILE A 40 -6.95 -13.04 7.06
C ILE A 40 -7.66 -12.94 8.42
N LEU A 41 -8.05 -11.72 8.80
CA LEU A 41 -8.83 -11.42 9.99
C LEU A 41 -10.31 -11.36 9.62
N THR A 42 -11.16 -11.66 10.60
CA THR A 42 -12.61 -11.74 10.44
C THR A 42 -13.29 -10.38 10.26
N HIS A 43 -12.70 -9.31 10.78
CA HIS A 43 -13.30 -7.97 10.74
C HIS A 43 -12.30 -6.89 10.34
N TRP A 44 -12.71 -6.00 9.42
CA TRP A 44 -11.93 -4.83 8.99
C TRP A 44 -11.51 -3.91 10.14
N LYS A 45 -12.26 -3.89 11.26
CA LYS A 45 -11.91 -3.07 12.43
C LYS A 45 -10.59 -3.51 13.06
N GLU A 46 -10.32 -4.81 13.08
CA GLU A 46 -9.09 -5.38 13.65
C GLU A 46 -7.86 -4.92 12.87
N TYR A 47 -7.97 -4.85 11.53
CA TYR A 47 -6.93 -4.30 10.65
C TYR A 47 -6.63 -2.82 10.89
N LYS A 48 -7.61 -2.04 11.34
CA LYS A 48 -7.44 -0.61 11.65
C LYS A 48 -6.88 -0.37 13.05
N GLU A 49 -7.20 -1.27 13.98
CA GLU A 49 -6.69 -1.21 15.35
C GLU A 49 -5.23 -1.69 15.42
N ASP A 50 -4.83 -2.56 14.49
CA ASP A 50 -3.45 -2.99 14.31
C ASP A 50 -2.65 -1.99 13.44
N LYS A 51 -1.99 -1.04 14.10
CA LYS A 51 -1.07 -0.10 13.44
C LYS A 51 0.16 -0.80 12.88
N ASP A 52 0.64 -1.85 13.55
CA ASP A 52 1.84 -2.58 13.15
C ASP A 52 1.63 -3.27 11.81
N LEU A 53 0.41 -3.70 11.52
CA LEU A 53 0.07 -4.31 10.23
C LEU A 53 0.15 -3.33 9.05
N LEU A 54 -0.36 -2.11 9.22
CA LEU A 54 -0.27 -1.08 8.18
C LEU A 54 1.18 -0.62 8.00
N ASP A 55 1.92 -0.42 9.09
CA ASP A 55 3.33 -0.01 9.04
C ASP A 55 4.20 -1.11 8.39
N ASN A 56 4.01 -2.38 8.76
CA ASN A 56 4.69 -3.50 8.14
C ASN A 56 4.35 -3.64 6.64
N PHE A 57 3.08 -3.43 6.27
CA PHE A 57 2.67 -3.40 4.86
C PHE A 57 3.37 -2.28 4.07
N MET A 58 3.40 -1.07 4.62
CA MET A 58 4.10 0.08 4.01
C MET A 58 5.61 -0.12 3.95
N ASP A 59 6.22 -0.75 4.96
CA ASP A 59 7.64 -1.05 4.99
C ASP A 59 8.05 -1.96 3.83
N LYS A 60 7.28 -3.02 3.61
CA LYS A 60 7.53 -3.97 2.54
C LYS A 60 7.23 -3.38 1.17
N LEU A 61 6.18 -2.57 1.07
CA LEU A 61 5.87 -1.85 -0.15
C LEU A 61 6.98 -0.82 -0.48
N GLY A 62 7.53 -0.14 0.52
CA GLY A 62 8.70 0.74 0.40
C GLY A 62 10.01 0.02 0.07
N GLY A 63 10.08 -1.28 0.34
CA GLY A 63 11.15 -2.15 -0.16
C GLY A 63 11.10 -2.38 -1.67
N ARG A 64 9.90 -2.32 -2.28
CA ARG A 64 9.65 -2.59 -3.70
C ARG A 64 9.46 -1.33 -4.54
N LEU A 65 8.88 -0.30 -3.95
CA LEU A 65 8.51 0.98 -4.58
C LEU A 65 9.08 2.13 -3.75
N ALA A 66 9.29 3.29 -4.38
CA ALA A 66 9.66 4.51 -3.66
C ALA A 66 8.37 5.26 -3.30
N ILE A 67 7.81 4.89 -2.14
CA ILE A 67 6.64 5.52 -1.53
C ILE A 67 7.08 6.45 -0.39
N ASP A 68 6.33 7.51 -0.16
CA ASP A 68 6.48 8.35 1.03
C ASP A 68 5.60 7.79 2.16
N LYS A 69 6.22 7.29 3.23
CA LYS A 69 5.48 6.68 4.35
C LYS A 69 4.98 7.71 5.35
N ASP A 70 5.47 8.95 5.29
CA ASP A 70 5.05 10.03 6.18
C ASP A 70 3.85 10.79 5.61
N ASP A 71 3.69 10.75 4.28
CA ASP A 71 2.59 11.34 3.52
C ASP A 71 1.22 10.72 3.86
N ALA A 72 0.29 11.56 4.30
CA ALA A 72 -1.07 11.15 4.67
C ALA A 72 -1.89 10.55 3.50
N PRO A 73 -1.87 11.13 2.27
CA PRO A 73 -2.44 10.50 1.07
C PRO A 73 -1.92 9.08 0.84
N THR A 74 -0.62 8.85 1.00
CA THR A 74 -0.01 7.53 0.81
C THR A 74 -0.48 6.52 1.86
N LYS A 75 -0.58 6.91 3.14
CA LYS A 75 -1.18 6.08 4.21
C LYS A 75 -2.63 5.71 3.90
N ASN A 76 -3.42 6.67 3.44
CA ASN A 76 -4.81 6.45 3.06
C ASN A 76 -4.94 5.49 1.87
N ALA A 77 -4.11 5.65 0.84
CA ALA A 77 -4.09 4.75 -0.32
C ALA A 77 -3.68 3.31 0.05
N CYS A 78 -2.71 3.16 0.96
CA CYS A 78 -2.30 1.85 1.48
C CYS A 78 -3.43 1.18 2.28
N SER A 79 -4.12 1.93 3.14
CA SER A 79 -5.29 1.42 3.89
C SER A 79 -6.42 1.01 2.96
N ASP A 80 -6.72 1.81 1.93
CA ASP A 80 -7.75 1.49 0.93
C ASP A 80 -7.42 0.22 0.13
N LEU A 81 -6.15 0.00 -0.22
CA LEU A 81 -5.70 -1.22 -0.89
C LEU A 81 -5.77 -2.44 0.02
N LEU A 82 -5.34 -2.31 1.28
CA LEU A 82 -5.45 -3.35 2.28
C LEU A 82 -6.92 -3.78 2.41
N LYS A 83 -7.83 -2.81 2.56
CA LYS A 83 -9.27 -3.03 2.63
C LYS A 83 -9.82 -3.77 1.41
N ARG A 84 -9.41 -3.38 0.21
CA ARG A 84 -9.82 -4.01 -1.06
C ARG A 84 -9.20 -5.39 -1.28
N GLY A 85 -8.05 -5.67 -0.68
CA GLY A 85 -7.38 -6.95 -0.83
C GLY A 85 -7.94 -8.06 0.07
N ILE A 86 -8.58 -7.66 1.18
CA ILE A 86 -9.19 -8.58 2.15
C ILE A 86 -10.63 -8.97 1.76
N ASN A 87 -11.34 -8.11 1.02
CA ASN A 87 -12.78 -8.20 0.77
C ASN A 87 -13.10 -8.24 -0.73
#